data_AF-A0A969W356-F1
#
_entry.id   AF-A0A969W356-F1
#
_cell.length_a   1.000
_cell.length_b   1.000
_cell.length_c   1.000
_cell.angle_alpha   90.00
_cell.angle_beta   90.00
_cell.angle_gamma   90.00
#
_symmetry.space_group_name_H-M   'P 1'
#
loop_
_entity.id
_entity.type
_entity.pdbx_description
1 polymer ?
#
loop_
_entity_poly.entity_id
_entity_poly.type
_entity_poly.pdbx_seq_one_letter_code
_entity_poly.pdbx_strand_id
1 'polypeptide(L)'
;MVCEWAELEAVFKRRDISQVKAFLTSACDLIRPPYGRTVTSFPRTSIILGSTNENEFLADSTGNRRFWVIPVTGKIDLKRLAEERDLIWAAALAAYRAGETWWLSDREEEFSAALVSEYQTKDPWQSAIERYVAMLPKVTTTEIINDCLRLPIERQTR
;
A
#
# COMPACT_ATOMS: atom_id res chain seq x y z
N MET A 1 -11.39 -16.95 -0.17
CA MET A 1 -10.05 -17.49 -0.56
C MET A 1 -9.00 -16.46 -0.18
N VAL A 2 -7.84 -16.86 0.35
CA VAL A 2 -6.75 -15.93 0.66
C VAL A 2 -5.70 -16.06 -0.43
N CYS A 3 -5.41 -14.97 -1.14
CA CYS A 3 -4.35 -14.90 -2.13
C CYS A 3 -3.17 -14.14 -1.55
N GLU A 4 -2.04 -14.82 -1.39
CA GLU A 4 -0.77 -14.20 -1.03
C GLU A 4 -0.05 -13.73 -2.30
N TRP A 5 0.43 -12.48 -2.26
CA TRP A 5 1.42 -11.96 -3.20
C TRP A 5 2.79 -11.98 -2.51
N ALA A 6 3.54 -13.04 -2.78
CA ALA A 6 4.96 -13.07 -2.47
C ALA A 6 5.63 -12.00 -3.35
N GLU A 7 6.27 -11.00 -2.72
CA GLU A 7 6.95 -9.86 -3.37
C GLU A 7 6.03 -8.72 -3.84
N LEU A 8 5.38 -8.07 -2.87
CA LEU A 8 4.64 -6.83 -3.11
C LEU A 8 5.52 -5.73 -3.74
N GLU A 9 6.82 -5.70 -3.42
CA GLU A 9 7.80 -4.72 -3.93
C GLU A 9 7.92 -4.69 -5.47
N ALA A 10 7.83 -5.85 -6.13
CA ALA A 10 7.92 -5.93 -7.58
C ALA A 10 6.68 -5.32 -8.26
N VAL A 11 5.52 -5.48 -7.64
CA VAL A 11 4.21 -5.04 -8.14
C VAL A 11 3.98 -3.54 -7.92
N PHE A 12 4.65 -2.95 -6.92
CA PHE A 12 4.51 -1.55 -6.54
C PHE A 12 5.52 -0.60 -7.20
N LYS A 13 6.26 -1.05 -8.22
CA LYS A 13 7.06 -0.15 -9.05
C LYS A 13 6.14 0.89 -9.71
N ARG A 14 6.60 2.16 -9.74
CA ARG A 14 5.84 3.35 -10.20
C ARG A 14 5.03 3.19 -11.49
N ARG A 15 5.40 2.26 -12.38
CA ARG A 15 4.74 2.05 -13.68
C ARG A 15 3.38 1.35 -13.57
N ASP A 16 3.15 0.52 -12.55
CA ASP A 16 1.98 -0.38 -12.49
C ASP A 16 1.02 -0.10 -11.33
N ILE A 17 1.34 0.86 -10.44
CA ILE A 17 0.56 1.19 -9.22
C ILE A 17 -0.91 1.51 -9.53
N SER A 18 -1.20 2.28 -10.58
CA SER A 18 -2.58 2.64 -10.93
C SER A 18 -3.41 1.41 -11.32
N GLN A 19 -2.80 0.44 -12.03
CA GLN A 19 -3.46 -0.81 -12.41
C GLN A 19 -3.70 -1.69 -11.18
N VAL A 20 -2.74 -1.74 -10.26
CA VAL A 20 -2.87 -2.47 -8.99
C VAL A 20 -3.98 -1.87 -8.14
N LYS A 21 -4.05 -0.54 -8.00
CA LYS A 21 -5.14 0.13 -7.26
C LYS A 21 -6.52 -0.15 -7.85
N ALA A 22 -6.63 -0.10 -9.18
CA ALA A 22 -7.85 -0.44 -9.88
C ALA A 22 -8.21 -1.91 -9.66
N PHE A 23 -7.22 -2.80 -9.74
CA PHE A 23 -7.39 -4.22 -9.46
C PHE A 23 -7.90 -4.42 -8.04
N LEU A 24 -7.25 -3.88 -7.00
CA LEU A 24 -7.65 -4.04 -5.59
C LEU A 24 -9.06 -3.52 -5.28
N THR A 25 -9.49 -2.47 -5.98
CA THR A 25 -10.84 -1.88 -5.79
C THR A 25 -11.92 -2.62 -6.59
N SER A 26 -11.55 -3.47 -7.55
CA SER A 26 -12.51 -4.16 -8.40
C SER A 26 -13.36 -5.16 -7.60
N ALA A 27 -14.69 -5.10 -7.78
CA ALA A 27 -15.62 -6.07 -7.24
C ALA A 27 -15.71 -7.37 -8.07
N CYS A 28 -15.13 -7.37 -9.28
CA CYS A 28 -15.19 -8.48 -10.21
C CYS A 28 -13.80 -8.84 -10.74
N ASP A 29 -13.56 -10.15 -10.87
CA ASP A 29 -12.38 -10.73 -11.50
C ASP A 29 -12.72 -11.21 -12.91
N LEU A 30 -11.94 -10.73 -13.89
CA LEU A 30 -12.04 -11.15 -15.27
C LEU A 30 -11.09 -12.33 -15.49
N ILE A 31 -11.64 -13.54 -15.56
CA ILE A 31 -10.84 -14.75 -15.77
C ILE A 31 -11.30 -15.50 -17.01
N ARG A 32 -10.36 -16.15 -17.68
CA ARG A 32 -10.66 -17.14 -18.71
C ARG A 32 -10.63 -18.52 -18.06
N PRO A 33 -11.78 -19.19 -17.87
CA PRO A 33 -11.80 -20.51 -17.24
C PRO A 33 -11.04 -21.53 -18.10
N PRO A 34 -10.52 -22.62 -17.51
CA PRO A 34 -9.93 -23.72 -18.26
C PRO A 34 -10.89 -24.17 -19.37
N TYR A 35 -10.38 -24.31 -20.60
CA TYR A 35 -11.16 -24.66 -21.80
C TYR A 35 -12.21 -23.62 -22.25
N GLY A 36 -12.31 -22.48 -21.56
CA GLY A 36 -13.16 -21.36 -21.97
C GLY A 36 -12.63 -20.69 -23.24
N ARG A 37 -13.53 -20.32 -24.15
CA ARG A 37 -13.20 -19.56 -25.36
C ARG A 37 -13.08 -18.05 -25.11
N THR A 38 -13.70 -17.54 -24.05
CA THR A 38 -13.84 -16.11 -23.77
C THR A 38 -13.56 -15.82 -22.30
N VAL A 39 -13.17 -14.58 -22.00
CA VAL A 39 -13.03 -14.07 -20.63
C VAL A 39 -14.44 -13.86 -20.04
N THR A 40 -14.65 -14.31 -18.82
CA THR A 40 -15.92 -14.14 -18.09
C THR A 40 -15.66 -13.40 -16.79
N SER A 41 -16.63 -12.59 -16.37
CA SER A 41 -16.59 -11.85 -15.11
C SER A 41 -17.13 -12.69 -13.98
N PHE A 42 -16.39 -12.78 -12.88
CA PHE A 42 -16.79 -13.45 -11.66
C PHE A 42 -16.76 -12.47 -10.49
N PRO A 43 -17.72 -12.51 -9.55
CA PRO A 43 -17.63 -11.72 -8.33
C PRO A 43 -16.36 -12.07 -7.56
N ARG A 44 -15.67 -11.06 -7.03
CA ARG A 44 -14.46 -11.28 -6.24
C ARG A 44 -14.80 -11.95 -4.91
N THR A 45 -14.16 -13.08 -4.67
CA THR A 45 -14.33 -13.90 -3.44
C THR A 45 -13.01 -14.12 -2.70
N SER A 46 -11.96 -13.41 -3.13
CA SER A 46 -10.63 -13.47 -2.54
C SER A 46 -10.27 -12.18 -1.81
N ILE A 47 -9.50 -12.35 -0.74
CA ILE A 47 -8.73 -11.27 -0.12
C ILE A 47 -7.29 -11.37 -0.60
N ILE A 48 -6.62 -10.23 -0.75
CA ILE A 48 -5.24 -10.14 -1.19
C ILE A 48 -4.40 -9.69 -0.02
N LEU A 49 -3.34 -10.44 0.26
CA LEU A 49 -2.36 -10.15 1.29
C LEU A 49 -0.98 -10.12 0.64
N GLY A 50 -0.12 -9.24 1.10
CA GLY A 50 1.28 -9.22 0.70
C GLY A 50 2.16 -8.87 1.88
N SER A 51 3.38 -9.41 1.86
CA SER A 51 4.42 -9.06 2.80
C SER A 51 5.52 -8.29 2.06
N THR A 52 6.17 -7.38 2.77
CA THR A 52 7.32 -6.61 2.28
C THR A 52 8.24 -6.33 3.47
N ASN A 53 9.54 -6.29 3.21
CA ASN A 53 10.53 -5.88 4.20
C ASN A 53 10.90 -4.39 4.03
N GLU A 54 10.46 -3.76 2.94
CA GLU A 54 10.72 -2.37 2.66
C GLU A 54 9.81 -1.48 3.50
N ASN A 55 10.41 -0.45 4.11
CA ASN A 55 9.67 0.56 4.84
C ASN A 55 9.10 1.64 3.91
N GLU A 56 9.47 1.66 2.63
CA GLU A 56 9.03 2.65 1.65
C GLU A 56 8.53 1.98 0.37
N PHE A 57 7.33 1.39 0.41
CA PHE A 57 6.75 0.67 -0.74
C PHE A 57 5.57 1.40 -1.39
N LEU A 58 5.00 2.41 -0.73
CA LEU A 58 3.89 3.20 -1.27
C LEU A 58 4.43 4.42 -2.02
N ALA A 59 4.78 4.23 -3.29
CA ALA A 59 5.42 5.25 -4.11
C ALA A 59 4.49 6.35 -4.66
N ASP A 60 3.17 6.21 -4.48
CA ASP A 60 2.18 7.22 -4.89
C ASP A 60 1.46 7.74 -3.65
N SER A 61 1.40 9.06 -3.50
CA SER A 61 0.78 9.75 -2.35
C SER A 61 -0.75 9.66 -2.37
N THR A 62 -1.36 9.31 -3.51
CA THR A 62 -2.82 9.33 -3.65
C THR A 62 -3.45 7.95 -3.43
N GLY A 63 -4.47 7.86 -2.57
CA GLY A 63 -5.30 6.66 -2.49
C GLY A 63 -4.71 5.49 -1.68
N ASN A 64 -3.78 5.77 -0.77
CA ASN A 64 -3.17 4.79 0.13
C ASN A 64 -4.13 4.21 1.18
N ARG A 65 -5.32 4.80 1.34
CA ARG A 65 -6.43 4.24 2.15
C ARG A 65 -6.91 2.84 1.74
N ARG A 66 -6.46 2.33 0.58
CA ARG A 66 -6.76 0.98 0.09
C ARG A 66 -5.81 -0.08 0.67
N PHE A 67 -4.79 0.35 1.42
CA PHE A 67 -3.82 -0.52 2.06
C PHE A 67 -4.05 -0.51 3.56
N TRP A 68 -4.23 -1.69 4.13
CA TRP A 68 -4.16 -1.89 5.56
C TRP A 68 -2.79 -2.46 5.90
N VAL A 69 -1.93 -1.63 6.47
CA VAL A 69 -0.56 -2.00 6.83
C VAL A 69 -0.53 -2.47 8.27
N ILE A 70 0.03 -3.66 8.49
CA ILE A 70 0.18 -4.25 9.83
C ILE A 70 1.68 -4.41 10.09
N PRO A 71 2.28 -3.61 10.99
CA PRO A 71 3.70 -3.65 11.26
C PRO A 71 4.03 -4.89 12.10
N VAL A 72 4.95 -5.71 11.60
CA VAL A 72 5.44 -6.88 12.34
C VAL A 72 6.73 -6.47 13.06
N THR A 73 6.60 -6.07 14.34
CA THR A 73 7.72 -5.53 15.13
C THR A 73 8.55 -6.60 15.84
N GLY A 74 8.10 -7.85 15.84
CA GLY A 74 8.73 -8.96 16.56
C GLY A 74 8.75 -10.26 15.76
N LYS A 75 9.51 -11.25 16.25
CA LYS A 75 9.52 -12.59 15.66
C LYS A 75 8.21 -13.29 15.96
N ILE A 76 7.58 -13.83 14.92
CA ILE A 76 6.39 -14.67 15.05
C ILE A 76 6.82 -16.07 15.46
N ASP A 77 6.25 -16.60 16.55
CA ASP A 77 6.43 -18.00 16.93
C ASP A 77 5.61 -18.89 16.00
N LEU A 78 6.27 -19.42 14.98
CA LEU A 78 5.63 -20.25 13.96
C LEU A 78 5.11 -21.58 14.50
N LYS A 79 5.72 -22.12 15.56
CA LYS A 79 5.27 -23.38 16.16
C LYS A 79 3.95 -23.17 16.87
N ARG A 80 3.91 -22.17 17.74
CA ARG A 80 2.69 -21.80 18.46
C ARG A 80 1.58 -21.36 17.49
N LEU A 81 1.92 -20.59 16.46
CA LEU A 81 0.95 -20.20 15.44
C LEU A 81 0.36 -21.41 14.71
N ALA A 82 1.17 -22.42 14.39
CA ALA A 82 0.68 -23.64 13.74
C ALA A 82 -0.27 -24.43 14.65
N GLU A 83 0.00 -24.48 15.96
CA GLU A 83 -0.85 -25.14 16.96
C GLU A 83 -2.15 -24.37 17.22
N GLU A 84 -2.11 -23.04 17.28
CA GLU A 84 -3.25 -22.18 17.60
C GLU A 84 -4.05 -21.72 16.36
N ARG A 85 -3.58 -22.02 15.14
CA ARG A 85 -4.19 -21.53 13.88
C ARG A 85 -5.70 -21.74 13.83
N ASP A 86 -6.15 -22.96 14.14
CA ASP A 86 -7.56 -23.32 14.03
C ASP A 86 -8.40 -22.63 15.13
N LEU A 87 -7.80 -22.39 16.30
CA LEU A 87 -8.41 -21.62 17.39
C LEU A 87 -8.55 -20.14 17.02
N ILE A 88 -7.55 -19.55 16.36
CA ILE A 88 -7.62 -18.16 15.86
C ILE A 88 -8.80 -18.00 14.89
N TRP A 89 -8.95 -18.92 13.94
CA TRP A 89 -10.09 -18.90 13.01
C TRP A 89 -11.42 -19.14 13.71
N ALA A 90 -11.47 -20.04 14.69
CA ALA A 90 -12.67 -20.26 15.49
C ALA A 90 -13.09 -19.01 16.27
N ALA A 91 -12.13 -18.30 16.88
CA ALA A 91 -12.37 -17.05 17.59
C ALA A 91 -12.87 -15.95 16.63
N ALA A 92 -12.23 -15.79 15.47
CA ALA A 92 -12.66 -14.82 14.45
C ALA A 92 -14.08 -15.12 13.94
N LEU A 93 -14.40 -16.39 13.70
CA LEU A 93 -15.75 -16.80 13.29
C LEU A 93 -16.79 -16.55 14.39
N ALA A 94 -16.43 -16.79 15.65
CA ALA A 94 -17.29 -16.51 16.79
C ALA A 94 -17.59 -15.01 16.92
N ALA A 95 -16.57 -14.15 16.83
CA ALA A 95 -16.70 -12.69 16.83
C ALA A 95 -17.59 -12.19 15.67
N TYR A 96 -17.35 -12.69 14.45
CA TYR A 96 -18.18 -12.37 13.30
C TYR A 96 -19.66 -12.75 13.52
N ARG A 97 -19.92 -13.96 14.05
CA ARG A 97 -21.28 -14.41 14.38
C ARG A 97 -21.92 -13.63 15.52
N ALA A 98 -21.13 -13.07 16.42
CA ALA A 98 -21.59 -12.17 17.47
C ALA A 98 -21.92 -10.77 16.96
N GLY A 99 -21.66 -10.48 15.67
CA GLY A 99 -21.95 -9.19 15.05
C GLY A 99 -20.81 -8.17 15.17
N GLU A 100 -19.60 -8.60 15.50
CA GLU A 100 -18.44 -7.71 15.46
C GLU A 100 -18.18 -7.20 14.04
N THR A 101 -17.74 -5.95 13.96
CA THR A 101 -17.49 -5.27 12.71
C THR A 101 -16.12 -5.67 12.19
N TRP A 102 -16.02 -6.07 10.92
CA TRP A 102 -14.77 -6.50 10.29
C TRP A 102 -14.13 -5.43 9.41
N TRP A 103 -14.78 -4.28 9.27
CA TRP A 103 -14.22 -3.08 8.64
C TRP A 103 -13.81 -2.08 9.71
N LEU A 104 -12.86 -1.21 9.38
CA LEU A 104 -12.38 -0.16 10.27
C LEU A 104 -13.49 0.87 10.48
N SER A 105 -13.68 1.31 11.73
CA SER A 105 -14.43 2.52 12.04
C SER A 105 -13.69 3.77 11.56
N ASP A 106 -14.37 4.90 11.45
CA ASP A 106 -13.77 6.17 11.00
C ASP A 106 -12.49 6.52 11.79
N ARG A 107 -12.50 6.28 13.11
CA ARG A 107 -11.35 6.50 13.99
C ARG A 107 -10.18 5.54 13.70
N GLU A 108 -10.49 4.28 13.39
CA GLU A 108 -9.46 3.29 13.05
C GLU A 108 -8.91 3.52 11.64
N GLU A 109 -9.72 4.04 10.72
CA GLU A 109 -9.27 4.49 9.40
C GLU A 109 -8.28 5.65 9.52
N GLU A 110 -8.53 6.64 10.39
CA GLU A 110 -7.59 7.73 10.66
C GLU A 110 -6.25 7.20 11.20
N PHE A 111 -6.30 6.27 12.15
CA PHE A 111 -5.10 5.64 12.70
C PHE A 111 -4.33 4.85 11.64
N SER A 112 -5.04 4.05 10.85
CA SER A 112 -4.48 3.30 9.73
C SER A 112 -3.86 4.24 8.70
N ALA A 113 -4.52 5.35 8.35
CA ALA A 113 -4.01 6.33 7.41
C ALA A 113 -2.73 7.01 7.91
N ALA A 114 -2.66 7.35 9.21
CA ALA A 114 -1.46 7.89 9.82
C ALA A 114 -0.28 6.91 9.74
N LEU A 115 -0.51 5.64 10.11
CA LEU A 115 0.48 4.58 10.03
C LEU A 115 0.94 4.36 8.58
N VAL A 116 0.01 4.25 7.64
CA VAL A 116 0.27 4.08 6.21
C VAL A 116 1.12 5.22 5.64
N SER A 117 0.96 6.45 6.16
CA SER A 117 1.77 7.60 5.75
C SER A 117 3.25 7.43 6.08
N GLU A 118 3.60 6.63 7.09
CA GLU A 118 4.99 6.36 7.44
C GLU A 118 5.69 5.50 6.38
N TYR A 119 4.91 4.69 5.64
CA TYR A 119 5.40 3.77 4.60
C TYR A 119 5.39 4.35 3.19
N GLN A 120 5.08 5.64 3.06
CA GLN A 120 5.13 6.34 1.78
C GLN A 120 6.57 6.62 1.36
N THR A 121 6.89 6.34 0.10
CA THR A 121 8.18 6.73 -0.46
C THR A 121 8.33 8.23 -0.40
N LYS A 122 9.34 8.71 0.33
CA LYS A 122 9.62 10.13 0.44
C LYS A 122 10.57 10.52 -0.68
N ASP A 123 10.26 11.59 -1.39
CA ASP A 123 11.24 12.14 -2.33
C ASP A 123 12.41 12.73 -1.51
N PRO A 124 13.67 12.32 -1.79
CA PRO A 124 14.84 12.80 -1.03
C PRO A 124 14.97 14.33 -1.00
N TRP A 125 14.42 15.01 -2.01
CA TRP A 125 14.47 16.46 -2.15
C TRP A 125 13.24 17.15 -1.58
N GLN A 126 12.13 16.46 -1.39
CA GLN A 126 10.88 17.06 -0.93
C GLN A 126 11.06 17.87 0.37
N SER A 127 11.67 17.30 1.40
CA SER A 127 11.87 18.03 2.66
C SER A 127 12.85 19.21 2.57
N ALA A 128 13.75 19.21 1.58
CA ALA A 128 14.62 20.37 1.33
C ALA A 128 13.84 21.48 0.62
N ILE A 129 13.05 21.11 -0.39
CA ILE A 129 12.21 22.03 -1.16
C ILE A 129 11.11 22.63 -0.28
N GLU A 130 10.42 21.83 0.54
CA GLU A 130 9.38 22.31 1.48
C GLU A 130 9.93 23.37 2.44
N ARG A 131 11.13 23.13 3.02
CA ARG A 131 11.79 24.11 3.89
C ARG A 131 12.16 25.39 3.16
N TYR A 132 12.63 25.28 1.92
CA TYR A 132 13.01 26.42 1.09
C TYR A 132 11.80 27.27 0.69
N VAL A 133 10.72 26.61 0.24
CA VAL A 133 9.47 27.28 -0.18
C VAL A 133 8.75 27.91 1.00
N ALA A 134 8.76 27.28 2.19
CA ALA A 134 8.09 27.84 3.38
C ALA A 134 8.63 29.21 3.81
N MET A 135 9.86 29.56 3.41
CA MET A 135 10.48 30.84 3.73
C MET A 135 10.22 31.92 2.66
N LEU A 136 9.58 31.57 1.53
CA LEU A 136 9.45 32.46 0.37
C LEU A 136 7.98 32.58 -0.07
N PRO A 137 7.48 33.80 -0.35
CA PRO A 137 6.09 34.01 -0.77
C PRO A 137 5.81 33.49 -2.19
N LYS A 138 6.86 33.34 -3.01
CA LYS A 138 6.81 32.75 -4.34
C LYS A 138 8.20 32.25 -4.71
N VAL A 139 8.27 31.15 -5.43
CA VAL A 139 9.53 30.57 -5.91
C VAL A 139 9.33 30.04 -7.33
N THR A 140 10.38 30.06 -8.14
CA THR A 140 10.39 29.46 -9.48
C THR A 140 11.10 28.11 -9.49
N THR A 141 10.76 27.24 -10.45
CA THR A 141 11.42 25.93 -10.59
C THR A 141 12.94 26.07 -10.78
N THR A 142 13.39 27.12 -11.46
CA THR A 142 14.81 27.43 -11.68
C THR A 142 15.53 27.77 -10.38
N GLU A 143 14.90 28.56 -9.49
CA GLU A 143 15.44 28.88 -8.16
C GLU A 143 15.51 27.62 -7.28
N ILE A 144 14.52 26.74 -7.33
CA ILE A 144 14.57 25.47 -6.58
C ILE A 144 15.77 24.63 -7.04
N ILE A 145 15.95 24.47 -8.35
CA ILE A 145 17.01 23.60 -8.89
C ILE A 145 18.42 24.17 -8.58
N ASN A 146 18.60 25.48 -8.72
CA ASN A 146 19.90 26.12 -8.55
C ASN A 146 20.23 26.44 -7.08
N ASP A 147 19.28 27.00 -6.34
CA ASP A 147 19.54 27.55 -5.01
C ASP A 147 19.27 26.54 -3.90
N CYS A 148 18.20 25.73 -4.05
CA CYS A 148 17.84 24.70 -3.08
C CYS A 148 18.56 23.36 -3.34
N LEU A 149 18.53 22.84 -4.57
CA LEU A 149 19.09 21.52 -4.89
C LEU A 149 20.55 21.56 -5.36
N ARG A 150 21.05 22.73 -5.76
CA ARG A 150 22.42 22.96 -6.25
C ARG A 150 22.87 21.92 -7.28
N LEU A 151 21.93 21.51 -8.15
CA LEU A 151 22.21 20.48 -9.14
C LEU A 151 23.02 21.09 -10.29
N PRO A 152 24.16 20.49 -10.69
CA PRO A 152 24.93 20.98 -11.82
C PRO A 152 24.08 20.97 -13.09
N ILE A 153 24.25 21.99 -13.93
CA ILE A 153 23.45 22.25 -15.15
C ILE A 153 23.40 21.02 -16.07
N GLU A 154 24.47 20.21 -16.07
CA GLU A 154 24.59 18.96 -16.84
C GLU A 154 23.55 17.89 -16.47
N ARG A 155 22.95 17.95 -15.27
CA ARG A 155 21.91 17.02 -14.79
C ARG A 155 20.49 17.58 -14.89
N GLN A 156 20.32 18.80 -15.41
CA GLN A 156 19.01 19.47 -15.48
C GLN A 156 18.21 19.09 -16.75
N THR A 157 18.82 18.37 -17.70
CA THR A 157 18.19 17.99 -18.97
C THR A 157 18.16 16.48 -19.13
N ARG A 158 17.13 15.83 -18.61
CA ARG A 158 16.65 14.52 -19.11
C ARG A 158 15.21 14.25 -18.72
#